data_AF-A0A948QJ19-F1
#
_entry.id   AF-A0A948QJ19-F1
#
_cell.length_a   1.000
_cell.length_b   1.000
_cell.length_c   1.000
_cell.angle_alpha   90.00
_cell.angle_beta   90.00
_cell.angle_gamma   90.00
#
_symmetry.space_group_name_H-M   'P 1'
#
loop_
_entity.id
_entity.type
_entity.pdbx_description
1 polymer ?
#
loop_
_entity_poly.entity_id
_entity_poly.type
_entity_poly.pdbx_seq_one_letter_code
_entity_poly.pdbx_strand_id
1 'polypeptide(L)'
;RFEKGLSQIGPESAMARAIELVKELAGGEVIGAPVDVQTKKYKPESFSITTDEANALIGVEISKKEMVDVLRRLGFKVKETGKKITAEVPWWRDHDIEAGRDLVEEIARVYGYGKIPAVVPMDVSPRQSDEIIVWEDRIKDFLSGAGFTELYGYSFISKDLLAKSGFDAKNLLRVQNPLTVDLEIMRSTLIPQMLDAIANNQERDDILRFFECSNVYTRKVGEKGKWTNLPDEVSECIIAIADSKDKEPWRKIKGLIEQIFEKYAISDVKWMRVSKDDIWHPGRAVQAYKDDQLLVTLGEISPKYIEAFKIEARVGAAVVELREFIEFAKLHKSYKPPMPYPESKRDLAIVVDEGVEYRDLELAILRADERILNVEWFDTYQGKGVVEGKKSVAMHITIGSAEKTLTSQEIDGVLEDALLACKEKFSAELR
;
A
#
# COMPACT_ATOMS: atom_id res chain seq x y z
N ARG A 1 -14.13 34.98 -20.90
CA ARG A 1 -14.18 35.25 -22.36
C ARG A 1 -12.78 35.53 -22.87
N PHE A 2 -12.06 36.52 -22.35
CA PHE A 2 -10.65 36.75 -22.70
C PHE A 2 -9.73 35.55 -22.46
N GLU A 3 -9.85 34.89 -21.30
CA GLU A 3 -9.09 33.64 -21.00
C GLU A 3 -9.38 32.49 -21.98
N LYS A 4 -10.56 32.48 -22.61
CA LYS A 4 -10.96 31.47 -23.60
C LYS A 4 -10.54 31.83 -25.02
N GLY A 5 -9.75 32.89 -25.19
CA GLY A 5 -9.27 33.37 -26.50
C GLY A 5 -10.37 34.06 -27.30
N LEU A 6 -10.61 35.36 -27.07
CA LEU A 6 -11.39 36.15 -28.03
C LEU A 6 -10.52 36.47 -29.24
N SER A 7 -11.03 36.20 -30.44
CA SER A 7 -10.33 36.53 -31.67
C SER A 7 -10.09 38.03 -31.83
N GLN A 8 -8.95 38.34 -32.44
CA GLN A 8 -8.52 39.71 -32.75
C GLN A 8 -9.39 40.39 -33.82
N ILE A 9 -10.20 39.63 -34.57
CA ILE A 9 -11.12 40.15 -35.59
C ILE A 9 -12.47 40.59 -35.00
N GLY A 10 -12.88 40.02 -33.86
CA GLY A 10 -14.19 40.29 -33.25
C GLY A 10 -14.48 41.76 -32.85
N PRO A 11 -13.50 42.56 -32.37
CA PRO A 11 -13.74 43.90 -31.85
C PRO A 11 -14.40 44.88 -32.82
N GLU A 12 -14.08 44.84 -34.12
CA GLU A 12 -14.59 45.80 -35.10
C GLU A 12 -16.12 45.73 -35.22
N SER A 13 -16.64 44.53 -35.49
CA SER A 13 -18.09 44.29 -35.59
C SER A 13 -18.81 44.55 -34.26
N ALA A 14 -18.20 44.16 -33.13
CA ALA A 14 -18.77 44.38 -31.81
C ALA A 14 -18.88 45.88 -31.46
N MET A 15 -17.84 46.65 -31.79
CA MET A 15 -17.81 48.10 -31.61
C MET A 15 -18.84 48.79 -32.51
N ALA A 16 -18.94 48.40 -33.79
CA ALA A 16 -19.94 48.96 -34.70
C ALA A 16 -21.37 48.76 -34.17
N ARG A 17 -21.69 47.56 -33.69
CA ARG A 17 -22.99 47.27 -33.08
C ARG A 17 -23.22 48.07 -31.78
N ALA A 18 -22.18 48.24 -30.96
CA ALA A 18 -22.28 49.05 -29.75
C ALA A 18 -22.57 50.53 -30.08
N ILE A 19 -21.91 51.09 -31.09
CA ILE A 19 -22.15 52.47 -31.55
C ILE A 19 -23.59 52.63 -32.05
N GLU A 20 -24.07 51.70 -32.87
CA GLU A 20 -25.46 51.69 -33.37
C GLU A 20 -26.47 51.77 -32.22
N LEU A 21 -26.30 50.91 -31.19
CA LEU A 21 -27.16 50.89 -30.01
C LEU A 21 -27.09 52.20 -29.20
N VAL A 22 -25.91 52.81 -29.07
CA VAL A 22 -25.75 54.09 -28.36
C VAL A 22 -26.49 55.22 -29.09
N LYS A 23 -26.46 55.24 -30.43
CA LYS A 23 -27.22 56.21 -31.23
C LYS A 23 -28.72 56.03 -31.02
N GLU A 24 -29.21 54.79 -31.08
CA GLU A 24 -30.64 54.48 -30.98
C GLU A 24 -31.21 54.73 -29.58
N LEU A 25 -30.45 54.39 -28.53
CA LEU A 25 -30.98 54.33 -27.16
C LEU A 25 -30.61 55.54 -26.31
N ALA A 26 -29.48 56.19 -26.58
CA ALA A 26 -28.95 57.27 -25.74
C ALA A 26 -28.75 58.59 -26.51
N GLY A 27 -29.05 58.63 -27.81
CA GLY A 27 -28.92 59.84 -28.64
C GLY A 27 -27.48 60.27 -28.88
N GLY A 28 -26.51 59.35 -28.79
CA GLY A 28 -25.10 59.66 -29.03
C GLY A 28 -24.80 59.98 -30.50
N GLU A 29 -23.75 60.77 -30.74
CA GLU A 29 -23.27 61.13 -32.08
C GLU A 29 -21.89 60.53 -32.37
N VAL A 30 -21.66 60.11 -33.63
CA VAL A 30 -20.38 59.54 -34.06
C VAL A 30 -19.45 60.66 -34.50
N ILE A 31 -18.38 60.86 -33.75
CA ILE A 31 -17.45 61.99 -33.95
C ILE A 31 -16.28 61.68 -34.90
N GLY A 32 -16.07 60.41 -35.27
CA GLY A 32 -14.95 60.05 -36.12
C GLY A 32 -14.79 58.56 -36.37
N ALA A 33 -13.74 58.22 -37.14
CA ALA A 33 -13.35 56.86 -37.44
C ALA A 33 -12.74 56.16 -36.21
N PRO A 34 -12.87 54.83 -36.09
CA PRO A 34 -12.26 54.09 -35.00
C PRO A 34 -10.72 54.11 -35.10
N VAL A 35 -10.08 54.06 -33.93
CA VAL A 35 -8.64 53.89 -33.81
C VAL A 35 -8.36 52.41 -33.49
N ASP A 36 -7.73 51.70 -34.43
CA ASP A 36 -7.36 50.31 -34.28
C ASP A 36 -5.83 50.15 -34.21
N VAL A 37 -5.33 49.71 -33.06
CA VAL A 37 -3.90 49.51 -32.81
C VAL A 37 -3.58 48.02 -32.85
N GLN A 38 -3.10 47.56 -34.00
CA GLN A 38 -2.72 46.17 -34.22
C GLN A 38 -1.21 45.96 -34.13
N THR A 39 -0.76 44.95 -33.38
CA THR A 39 0.65 44.54 -33.33
C THR A 39 1.03 43.58 -34.45
N LYS A 40 0.06 42.80 -34.95
CA LYS A 40 0.22 41.86 -36.07
C LYS A 40 -1.06 41.81 -36.89
N LYS A 41 -0.91 41.63 -38.21
CA LYS A 41 -2.04 41.41 -39.11
C LYS A 41 -2.56 39.98 -38.94
N TYR A 42 -3.86 39.83 -38.69
CA TYR A 42 -4.51 38.53 -38.62
C TYR A 42 -4.38 37.73 -39.93
N LYS A 43 -4.06 36.45 -39.81
CA LYS A 43 -4.03 35.48 -40.91
C LYS A 43 -4.72 34.21 -40.45
N PRO A 44 -5.81 33.79 -41.12
CA PRO A 44 -6.45 32.51 -40.82
C PRO A 44 -5.45 31.35 -40.98
N GLU A 45 -5.41 30.47 -39.99
CA GLU A 45 -4.66 29.23 -40.11
C GLU A 45 -5.42 28.19 -40.93
N SER A 46 -4.72 27.18 -41.42
CA SER A 46 -5.32 26.10 -42.19
C SER A 46 -4.72 24.77 -41.80
N PHE A 47 -5.57 23.83 -41.47
CA PHE A 47 -5.18 22.48 -41.10
C PHE A 47 -5.71 21.47 -42.11
N SER A 48 -5.06 20.32 -42.17
CA SER A 48 -5.44 19.30 -43.15
C SER A 48 -5.44 17.91 -42.55
N ILE A 49 -6.37 17.09 -43.02
CA ILE A 49 -6.51 15.68 -42.67
C ILE A 49 -6.96 14.91 -43.92
N THR A 50 -6.59 13.65 -44.06
CA THR A 50 -7.15 12.77 -45.09
C THR A 50 -8.43 12.09 -44.60
N THR A 51 -9.32 11.72 -45.54
CA THR A 51 -10.54 10.96 -45.21
C THR A 51 -10.22 9.64 -44.52
N ASP A 52 -9.15 8.97 -44.93
CA ASP A 52 -8.73 7.68 -44.39
C ASP A 52 -8.25 7.84 -42.94
N GLU A 53 -7.44 8.88 -42.64
CA GLU A 53 -7.02 9.19 -41.26
C GLU A 53 -8.20 9.58 -40.36
N ALA A 54 -9.15 10.37 -40.89
CA ALA A 54 -10.35 10.74 -40.15
C ALA A 54 -11.20 9.51 -39.82
N ASN A 55 -11.50 8.64 -40.80
CA ASN A 55 -12.26 7.41 -40.57
C ASN A 55 -11.54 6.46 -39.62
N ALA A 56 -10.20 6.34 -39.73
CA ALA A 56 -9.41 5.51 -38.82
C ALA A 56 -9.46 6.01 -37.36
N LEU A 57 -9.45 7.34 -37.15
CA LEU A 57 -9.54 7.93 -35.82
C LEU A 57 -10.96 7.88 -35.24
N ILE A 58 -11.99 8.07 -36.07
CA ILE A 58 -13.39 8.03 -35.64
C ILE A 58 -13.87 6.59 -35.43
N GLY A 59 -13.34 5.64 -36.20
CA GLY A 59 -13.74 4.23 -36.15
C GLY A 59 -15.00 3.92 -36.96
N VAL A 60 -15.44 4.84 -37.84
CA VAL A 60 -16.54 4.61 -38.79
C VAL A 60 -16.20 5.15 -40.17
N GLU A 61 -16.77 4.55 -41.21
CA GLU A 61 -16.68 5.04 -42.58
C GLU A 61 -17.65 6.21 -42.78
N ILE A 62 -17.15 7.45 -42.68
CA ILE A 62 -17.89 8.65 -43.04
C ILE A 62 -17.49 9.06 -44.46
N SER A 63 -18.47 9.44 -45.27
CA SER A 63 -18.18 9.88 -46.64
C SER A 63 -17.46 11.23 -46.64
N LYS A 64 -16.52 11.44 -47.57
CA LYS A 64 -15.84 12.74 -47.76
C LYS A 64 -16.84 13.90 -47.88
N LYS A 65 -17.94 13.69 -48.60
CA LYS A 65 -18.99 14.69 -48.81
C LYS A 65 -19.61 15.14 -47.48
N GLU A 66 -19.88 14.20 -46.59
CA GLU A 66 -20.45 14.47 -45.27
C GLU A 66 -19.43 15.19 -44.36
N MET A 67 -18.17 14.75 -44.35
CA MET A 67 -17.08 15.44 -43.62
C MET A 67 -16.95 16.91 -44.04
N VAL A 68 -16.94 17.17 -45.36
CA VAL A 68 -16.82 18.52 -45.92
C VAL A 68 -18.07 19.36 -45.61
N ASP A 69 -19.27 18.77 -45.67
CA ASP A 69 -20.52 19.46 -45.32
C ASP A 69 -20.51 19.92 -43.85
N VAL A 70 -20.09 19.04 -42.94
CA VAL A 70 -19.95 19.37 -41.51
C VAL A 70 -19.01 20.57 -41.32
N LEU A 71 -17.79 20.50 -41.85
CA LEU A 71 -16.81 21.58 -41.70
C LEU A 71 -17.31 22.90 -42.33
N ARG A 72 -17.96 22.85 -43.50
CA ARG A 72 -18.54 24.06 -44.11
C ARG A 72 -19.68 24.66 -43.28
N ARG A 73 -20.55 23.83 -42.71
CA ARG A 73 -21.66 24.29 -41.82
C ARG A 73 -21.14 24.93 -40.53
N LEU A 74 -19.97 24.52 -40.06
CA LEU A 74 -19.27 25.11 -38.93
C LEU A 74 -18.50 26.39 -39.29
N GLY A 75 -18.46 26.77 -40.56
CA GLY A 75 -17.89 28.02 -41.06
C GLY A 75 -16.45 27.93 -41.58
N PHE A 76 -15.88 26.72 -41.65
CA PHE A 76 -14.56 26.52 -42.25
C PHE A 76 -14.60 26.72 -43.77
N LYS A 77 -13.56 27.34 -44.35
CA LYS A 77 -13.40 27.33 -45.81
C LYS A 77 -12.59 26.11 -46.21
N VAL A 78 -13.25 25.18 -46.88
CA VAL A 78 -12.67 23.87 -47.18
C VAL A 78 -12.20 23.77 -48.63
N LYS A 79 -10.93 23.37 -48.81
CA LYS A 79 -10.32 22.97 -50.09
C LYS A 79 -10.14 21.46 -50.13
N GLU A 80 -10.42 20.88 -51.28
CA GLU A 80 -10.44 19.44 -51.48
C GLU A 80 -9.42 19.03 -52.54
N THR A 81 -8.46 18.17 -52.18
CA THR A 81 -7.45 17.64 -53.11
C THR A 81 -7.35 16.13 -52.97
N GLY A 82 -7.98 15.37 -53.89
CA GLY A 82 -8.08 13.92 -53.77
C GLY A 82 -8.82 13.52 -52.48
N LYS A 83 -8.15 12.75 -51.62
CA LYS A 83 -8.63 12.36 -50.27
C LYS A 83 -8.32 13.38 -49.18
N LYS A 84 -7.52 14.40 -49.46
CA LYS A 84 -7.10 15.41 -48.48
C LYS A 84 -8.15 16.51 -48.38
N ILE A 85 -8.55 16.83 -47.16
CA ILE A 85 -9.41 17.95 -46.78
C ILE A 85 -8.51 18.97 -46.09
N THR A 86 -8.46 20.20 -46.61
CA THR A 86 -7.76 21.33 -45.98
C THR A 86 -8.81 22.37 -45.59
N ALA A 87 -8.90 22.70 -44.31
CA ALA A 87 -9.88 23.63 -43.77
C ALA A 87 -9.18 24.89 -43.25
N GLU A 88 -9.53 26.05 -43.80
CA GLU A 88 -9.18 27.37 -43.24
C GLU A 88 -10.09 27.65 -42.04
N VAL A 89 -9.47 27.93 -40.91
CA VAL A 89 -10.16 28.12 -39.62
C VAL A 89 -10.90 29.46 -39.62
N PRO A 90 -12.20 29.49 -39.30
CA PRO A 90 -12.92 30.75 -39.16
C PRO A 90 -12.39 31.53 -37.96
N TRP A 91 -12.38 32.86 -38.06
CA TRP A 91 -11.73 33.72 -37.05
C TRP A 91 -12.31 33.54 -35.64
N TRP A 92 -13.55 33.11 -35.46
CA TRP A 92 -14.11 32.88 -34.12
C TRP A 92 -13.74 31.52 -33.50
N ARG A 93 -12.93 30.71 -34.20
CA ARG A 93 -12.41 29.39 -33.77
C ARG A 93 -10.87 29.32 -33.81
N ASP A 94 -10.21 30.47 -33.90
CA ASP A 94 -8.74 30.57 -34.10
C ASP A 94 -7.91 30.18 -32.85
N HIS A 95 -8.55 29.92 -31.71
CA HIS A 95 -7.89 29.51 -30.45
C HIS A 95 -8.19 28.07 -30.02
N ASP A 96 -9.03 27.33 -30.75
CA ASP A 96 -9.42 25.96 -30.39
C ASP A 96 -9.20 24.93 -31.51
N ILE A 97 -8.75 25.35 -32.68
CA ILE A 97 -8.33 24.48 -33.79
C ILE A 97 -6.83 24.69 -34.02
N GLU A 98 -6.02 23.71 -33.68
CA GLU A 98 -4.54 23.78 -33.72
C GLU A 98 -3.91 22.68 -34.59
N ALA A 99 -4.69 21.68 -35.01
CA ALA A 99 -4.24 20.56 -35.81
C ALA A 99 -5.35 19.94 -36.68
N GLY A 100 -4.95 19.11 -37.64
CA GLY A 100 -5.89 18.34 -38.46
C GLY A 100 -6.78 17.39 -37.65
N ARG A 101 -6.35 16.98 -36.44
CA ARG A 101 -7.13 16.13 -35.53
C ARG A 101 -8.32 16.87 -34.91
N ASP A 102 -8.24 18.19 -34.73
CA ASP A 102 -9.37 18.96 -34.20
C ASP A 102 -10.50 19.04 -35.24
N LEU A 103 -10.15 18.99 -36.54
CA LEU A 103 -11.15 18.81 -37.60
C LEU A 103 -11.87 17.46 -37.49
N VAL A 104 -11.18 16.41 -37.04
CA VAL A 104 -11.77 15.09 -36.82
C VAL A 104 -12.74 15.11 -35.65
N GLU A 105 -12.41 15.83 -34.57
CA GLU A 105 -13.33 16.06 -33.44
C GLU A 105 -14.60 16.76 -33.92
N GLU A 106 -14.48 17.84 -34.70
CA GLU A 106 -15.64 18.57 -35.22
C GLU A 106 -16.52 17.71 -36.13
N ILE A 107 -15.90 16.87 -36.98
CA ILE A 107 -16.59 15.89 -37.83
C ILE A 107 -17.33 14.88 -36.95
N ALA A 108 -16.65 14.24 -36.00
CA ALA A 108 -17.21 13.22 -35.14
C ALA A 108 -18.34 13.76 -34.26
N ARG A 109 -18.16 14.96 -33.71
CA ARG A 109 -19.12 15.62 -32.80
C ARG A 109 -20.43 15.92 -33.52
N VAL A 110 -20.37 16.43 -34.76
CA VAL A 110 -21.57 16.73 -35.56
C VAL A 110 -22.18 15.47 -36.18
N TYR A 111 -21.36 14.50 -36.58
CA TYR A 111 -21.84 13.17 -37.00
C TYR A 111 -22.65 12.50 -35.88
N GLY A 112 -22.16 12.62 -34.65
CA GLY A 112 -22.79 12.19 -33.41
C GLY A 112 -22.11 10.96 -32.82
N TYR A 113 -21.52 11.10 -31.62
CA TYR A 113 -20.77 10.01 -30.97
C TYR A 113 -21.62 8.77 -30.71
N GLY A 114 -22.93 8.93 -30.51
CA GLY A 114 -23.85 7.79 -30.33
C GLY A 114 -24.01 6.88 -31.56
N LYS A 115 -23.51 7.29 -32.74
CA LYS A 115 -23.48 6.46 -33.95
C LYS A 115 -22.18 5.67 -34.10
N ILE A 116 -21.16 5.97 -33.29
CA ILE A 116 -19.87 5.28 -33.34
C ILE A 116 -20.00 3.97 -32.56
N PRO A 117 -19.75 2.80 -33.16
CA PRO A 117 -19.92 1.52 -32.50
C PRO A 117 -18.86 1.33 -31.40
N ALA A 118 -19.27 0.77 -30.26
CA ALA A 118 -18.34 0.36 -29.22
C ALA A 118 -17.66 -0.96 -29.63
N VAL A 119 -16.39 -0.88 -30.02
CA VAL A 119 -15.57 -2.05 -30.42
C VAL A 119 -14.50 -2.30 -29.37
N VAL A 120 -14.39 -3.55 -28.90
CA VAL A 120 -13.34 -3.95 -27.96
C VAL A 120 -12.00 -4.11 -28.72
N PRO A 121 -10.90 -3.52 -28.24
CA PRO A 121 -9.57 -3.74 -28.82
C PRO A 121 -9.18 -5.23 -28.75
N MET A 122 -8.78 -5.82 -29.88
CA MET A 122 -8.51 -7.28 -29.97
C MET A 122 -7.08 -7.69 -29.56
N ASP A 123 -6.10 -6.77 -29.59
CA ASP A 123 -4.67 -7.08 -29.39
C ASP A 123 -4.13 -6.62 -28.02
N VAL A 124 -4.81 -6.98 -26.93
CA VAL A 124 -4.29 -6.70 -25.57
C VAL A 124 -3.71 -7.97 -24.99
N SER A 125 -2.37 -8.05 -24.93
CA SER A 125 -1.72 -9.11 -24.16
C SER A 125 -1.99 -8.89 -22.66
N PRO A 126 -2.32 -9.93 -21.89
CA PRO A 126 -2.50 -9.78 -20.45
C PRO A 126 -1.18 -9.29 -19.85
N ARG A 127 -1.23 -8.12 -19.22
CA ARG A 127 -0.11 -7.58 -18.45
C ARG A 127 0.13 -8.50 -17.26
N GLN A 128 1.39 -8.77 -16.92
CA GLN A 128 1.70 -9.36 -15.62
C GLN A 128 1.15 -8.43 -14.52
N SER A 129 0.34 -8.99 -13.63
CA SER A 129 -0.13 -8.27 -12.45
C SER A 129 1.07 -7.83 -11.61
N ASP A 130 1.00 -6.62 -11.07
CA ASP A 130 1.99 -6.15 -10.11
C ASP A 130 1.97 -7.07 -8.89
N GLU A 131 3.12 -7.65 -8.54
CA GLU A 131 3.21 -8.61 -7.44
C GLU A 131 2.76 -7.98 -6.13
N ILE A 132 2.98 -6.66 -5.94
CA ILE A 132 2.55 -5.96 -4.72
C ILE A 132 1.04 -6.01 -4.55
N ILE A 133 0.28 -5.77 -5.62
CA ILE A 133 -1.18 -5.77 -5.59
C ILE A 133 -1.69 -7.18 -5.28
N VAL A 134 -1.14 -8.19 -5.96
CA VAL A 134 -1.56 -9.59 -5.77
C VAL A 134 -1.31 -10.07 -4.35
N TRP A 135 -0.16 -9.73 -3.77
CA TRP A 135 0.19 -10.15 -2.42
C TRP A 135 -0.51 -9.36 -1.34
N GLU A 136 -0.72 -8.06 -1.55
CA GLU A 136 -1.55 -7.24 -0.69
C GLU A 136 -2.95 -7.84 -0.58
N ASP A 137 -3.63 -8.12 -1.69
CA ASP A 137 -4.95 -8.76 -1.72
C ASP A 137 -4.97 -10.10 -0.94
N ARG A 138 -3.92 -10.91 -1.09
CA ARG A 138 -3.80 -12.19 -0.35
C ARG A 138 -3.67 -12.00 1.16
N ILE A 139 -2.98 -10.96 1.61
CA ILE A 139 -2.86 -10.66 3.04
C ILE A 139 -4.22 -10.15 3.55
N LYS A 140 -4.88 -9.25 2.80
CA LYS A 140 -6.23 -8.75 3.13
C LYS A 140 -7.24 -9.87 3.26
N ASP A 141 -7.25 -10.82 2.32
CA ASP A 141 -8.11 -12.00 2.34
C ASP A 141 -7.84 -12.88 3.57
N PHE A 142 -6.57 -13.09 3.92
CA PHE A 142 -6.21 -13.86 5.11
C PHE A 142 -6.69 -13.18 6.39
N LEU A 143 -6.43 -11.89 6.55
CA LEU A 143 -6.80 -11.12 7.74
C LEU A 143 -8.32 -11.00 7.89
N SER A 144 -9.03 -10.76 6.79
CA SER A 144 -10.49 -10.76 6.75
C SER A 144 -11.05 -12.13 7.13
N GLY A 145 -10.46 -13.22 6.61
CA GLY A 145 -10.80 -14.59 6.98
C GLY A 145 -10.50 -14.92 8.45
N ALA A 146 -9.51 -14.25 9.07
CA ALA A 146 -9.20 -14.34 10.49
C ALA A 146 -10.11 -13.44 11.38
N GLY A 147 -11.08 -12.75 10.79
CA GLY A 147 -12.06 -11.93 11.51
C GLY A 147 -11.58 -10.51 11.84
N PHE A 148 -10.58 -9.99 11.12
CA PHE A 148 -10.19 -8.58 11.22
C PHE A 148 -10.98 -7.72 10.22
N THR A 149 -11.17 -6.45 10.58
CA THR A 149 -11.82 -5.44 9.72
C THR A 149 -10.77 -4.50 9.13
N GLU A 150 -10.82 -4.30 7.81
CA GLU A 150 -9.93 -3.35 7.14
C GLU A 150 -10.34 -1.91 7.44
N LEU A 151 -9.36 -1.07 7.75
CA LEU A 151 -9.50 0.37 7.88
C LEU A 151 -8.90 1.08 6.66
N TYR A 152 -9.46 2.24 6.32
CA TYR A 152 -8.95 3.13 5.29
C TYR A 152 -8.69 4.50 5.90
N GLY A 153 -7.43 4.74 6.28
CA GLY A 153 -6.97 6.02 6.82
C GLY A 153 -6.61 7.03 5.73
N TYR A 154 -6.61 8.31 6.08
CA TYR A 154 -6.03 9.33 5.20
C TYR A 154 -4.49 9.22 5.23
N SER A 155 -3.82 9.50 4.11
CA SER A 155 -2.35 9.62 4.09
C SER A 155 -1.83 10.79 4.94
N PHE A 156 -2.72 11.67 5.39
CA PHE A 156 -2.42 12.85 6.20
C PHE A 156 -2.78 12.62 7.67
N ILE A 157 -2.05 13.29 8.56
CA ILE A 157 -2.30 13.32 10.01
C ILE A 157 -2.38 14.76 10.51
N SER A 158 -3.19 14.95 11.56
CA SER A 158 -3.31 16.23 12.25
C SER A 158 -2.13 16.48 13.19
N LYS A 159 -2.00 17.75 13.64
CA LYS A 159 -1.00 18.11 14.66
C LYS A 159 -1.28 17.45 16.01
N ASP A 160 -2.56 17.21 16.35
CA ASP A 160 -2.95 16.50 17.56
C ASP A 160 -2.48 15.04 17.50
N LEU A 161 -2.73 14.36 16.37
CA LEU A 161 -2.30 12.98 16.18
C LEU A 161 -0.77 12.86 16.17
N LEU A 162 -0.08 13.84 15.58
CA LEU A 162 1.38 13.94 15.65
C LEU A 162 1.89 14.11 17.10
N ALA A 163 1.22 14.92 17.92
CA ALA A 163 1.63 15.12 19.30
C ALA A 163 1.54 13.82 20.12
N LYS A 164 0.52 13.00 19.85
CA LYS A 164 0.33 11.68 20.47
C LYS A 164 1.28 10.60 19.95
N SER A 165 1.79 10.76 18.73
CA SER A 165 2.63 9.76 18.07
C SER A 165 4.11 9.82 18.46
N GLY A 166 4.55 10.85 19.19
CA GLY A 166 5.93 10.98 19.65
C GLY A 166 6.97 11.26 18.56
N PHE A 167 6.57 11.43 17.29
CA PHE A 167 7.48 11.72 16.19
C PHE A 167 7.93 13.18 16.12
N ASP A 168 9.17 13.41 15.69
CA ASP A 168 9.67 14.75 15.41
C ASP A 168 9.09 15.30 14.11
N ALA A 169 8.24 16.32 14.23
CA ALA A 169 7.62 17.02 13.11
C ALA A 169 8.61 17.58 12.08
N LYS A 170 9.90 17.77 12.42
CA LYS A 170 10.94 18.25 11.51
C LYS A 170 11.35 17.22 10.45
N ASN A 171 11.10 15.94 10.71
CA ASN A 171 11.47 14.84 9.82
C ASN A 171 10.32 14.36 8.94
N LEU A 172 9.15 14.99 9.05
CA LEU A 172 7.94 14.62 8.31
C LEU A 172 7.70 15.53 7.10
N LEU A 173 7.06 14.97 6.07
CA LEU A 173 6.68 15.68 4.87
C LEU A 173 5.39 16.48 5.12
N ARG A 174 5.28 17.65 4.49
CA ARG A 174 4.14 18.55 4.64
C ARG A 174 3.56 18.95 3.30
N VAL A 175 2.23 19.05 3.25
CA VAL A 175 1.50 19.60 2.12
C VAL A 175 1.55 21.12 2.20
N GLN A 176 1.90 21.79 1.09
CA GLN A 176 2.04 23.25 1.07
C GLN A 176 0.68 23.98 1.11
N ASN A 177 -0.35 23.39 0.51
CA ASN A 177 -1.69 23.95 0.36
C ASN A 177 -2.76 22.94 0.81
N PRO A 178 -2.76 22.52 2.09
CA PRO A 178 -3.73 21.53 2.58
C PRO A 178 -5.14 22.12 2.62
N LEU A 179 -6.16 21.27 2.45
CA LEU A 179 -7.57 21.68 2.53
C LEU A 179 -7.95 22.20 3.92
N THR A 180 -7.39 21.57 4.96
CA THR A 180 -7.54 21.96 6.37
C THR A 180 -6.21 21.78 7.11
N VAL A 181 -6.06 22.38 8.28
CA VAL A 181 -4.84 22.26 9.11
C VAL A 181 -4.61 20.81 9.57
N ASP A 182 -5.67 20.01 9.64
CA ASP A 182 -5.61 18.59 10.03
C ASP A 182 -5.07 17.68 8.92
N LEU A 183 -4.92 18.18 7.70
CA LEU A 183 -4.40 17.45 6.53
C LEU A 183 -3.01 17.96 6.09
N GLU A 184 -2.26 18.61 6.99
CA GLU A 184 -0.99 19.25 6.67
C GLU A 184 0.20 18.27 6.59
N ILE A 185 0.19 17.18 7.36
CA ILE A 185 1.38 16.35 7.60
C ILE A 185 1.17 14.96 7.01
N MET A 186 2.13 14.46 6.21
CA MET A 186 2.08 13.08 5.71
C MET A 186 2.45 12.09 6.81
N ARG A 187 1.75 10.96 6.89
CA ARG A 187 2.05 9.89 7.84
C ARG A 187 3.38 9.20 7.50
N SER A 188 4.21 8.94 8.51
CA SER A 188 5.44 8.15 8.40
C SER A 188 5.31 6.73 8.96
N THR A 189 4.15 6.39 9.52
CA THR A 189 3.77 5.07 10.04
C THR A 189 2.24 5.00 10.12
N LEU A 190 1.67 3.81 10.10
CA LEU A 190 0.23 3.58 10.26
C LEU A 190 -0.23 3.53 11.74
N ILE A 191 0.69 3.40 12.70
CA ILE A 191 0.37 3.14 14.12
C ILE A 191 -0.54 4.21 14.75
N PRO A 192 -0.28 5.53 14.64
CA PRO A 192 -1.10 6.54 15.31
C PRO A 192 -2.57 6.50 14.86
N GLN A 193 -2.82 6.35 13.56
CA GLN A 193 -4.19 6.29 13.04
C GLN A 193 -4.89 5.00 13.46
N MET A 194 -4.18 3.87 13.50
CA MET A 194 -4.70 2.61 14.03
C MET A 194 -5.12 2.75 15.51
N LEU A 195 -4.29 3.40 16.33
CA LEU A 195 -4.62 3.65 17.74
C LEU A 195 -5.80 4.62 17.91
N ASP A 196 -5.89 5.65 17.07
CA ASP A 196 -7.03 6.58 17.07
C ASP A 196 -8.33 5.84 16.69
N ALA A 197 -8.28 4.95 15.69
CA ALA A 197 -9.42 4.11 15.32
C ALA A 197 -9.84 3.18 16.47
N ILE A 198 -8.89 2.57 17.19
CA ILE A 198 -9.18 1.76 18.38
C ILE A 198 -9.85 2.62 19.45
N ALA A 199 -9.27 3.77 19.78
CA ALA A 199 -9.78 4.67 20.82
C ALA A 199 -11.21 5.16 20.53
N ASN A 200 -11.54 5.43 19.26
CA ASN A 200 -12.85 5.89 18.84
C ASN A 200 -13.92 4.77 18.76
N ASN A 201 -13.53 3.50 18.81
CA ASN A 201 -14.46 2.36 18.73
C ASN A 201 -14.57 1.54 20.02
N GLN A 202 -13.68 1.73 21.00
CA GLN A 202 -13.62 0.92 22.23
C GLN A 202 -14.90 0.97 23.09
N GLU A 203 -15.70 2.03 23.01
CA GLU A 203 -16.98 2.09 23.75
C GLU A 203 -18.10 1.25 23.12
N ARG A 204 -17.92 0.80 21.86
CA ARG A 204 -18.92 0.02 21.13
C ARG A 204 -18.69 -1.47 21.24
N ASP A 205 -17.42 -1.89 21.26
CA ASP A 205 -17.03 -3.30 21.21
C ASP A 205 -15.88 -3.59 22.18
N ASP A 206 -16.03 -4.67 22.97
CA ASP A 206 -15.00 -5.15 23.90
C ASP A 206 -13.74 -5.67 23.20
N ILE A 207 -13.88 -6.10 21.94
CA ILE A 207 -12.82 -6.74 21.16
C ILE A 207 -12.76 -6.10 19.76
N LEU A 208 -11.68 -5.38 19.51
CA LEU A 208 -11.39 -4.71 18.26
C LEU A 208 -10.28 -5.44 17.53
N ARG A 209 -10.50 -5.77 16.26
CA ARG A 209 -9.53 -6.42 15.37
C ARG A 209 -9.48 -5.66 14.06
N PHE A 210 -8.42 -4.89 13.87
CA PHE A 210 -8.28 -3.99 12.73
C PHE A 210 -6.99 -4.25 11.97
N PHE A 211 -7.01 -3.99 10.67
CA PHE A 211 -5.81 -3.93 9.87
C PHE A 211 -5.92 -2.83 8.80
N GLU A 212 -4.79 -2.37 8.27
CA GLU A 212 -4.72 -1.45 7.15
C GLU A 212 -3.48 -1.76 6.31
N CYS A 213 -3.64 -1.91 5.00
CA CYS A 213 -2.53 -1.98 4.05
C CYS A 213 -2.43 -0.65 3.32
N SER A 214 -1.26 -0.01 3.36
CA SER A 214 -1.15 1.37 2.93
C SER A 214 0.28 1.87 2.83
N ASN A 215 0.48 2.93 2.05
CA ASN A 215 1.78 3.60 2.00
C ASN A 215 1.98 4.56 3.16
N VAL A 216 3.22 4.57 3.65
CA VAL A 216 3.78 5.60 4.53
C VAL A 216 4.87 6.35 3.80
N TYR A 217 5.11 7.58 4.25
CA TYR A 217 5.93 8.55 3.53
C TYR A 217 7.03 9.05 4.42
N THR A 218 8.27 8.74 4.05
CA THR A 218 9.45 9.18 4.78
C THR A 218 10.36 10.01 3.89
N ARG A 219 11.19 10.82 4.52
CA ARG A 219 12.15 11.64 3.81
C ARG A 219 13.29 10.78 3.28
N LYS A 220 13.46 10.78 1.97
CA LYS A 220 14.64 10.21 1.33
C LYS A 220 15.85 11.14 1.49
N VAL A 221 16.92 10.63 2.10
CA VAL A 221 18.21 11.33 2.22
C VAL A 221 19.10 10.89 1.07
N GLY A 222 19.35 11.79 0.11
CA GLY A 222 20.25 11.53 -1.01
C GLY A 222 21.73 11.61 -0.63
N GLU A 223 22.61 11.41 -1.62
CA GLU A 223 24.06 11.53 -1.42
C GLU A 223 24.42 12.89 -0.80
N LYS A 224 25.38 12.88 0.16
CA LYS A 224 25.84 14.06 0.91
C LYS A 224 24.76 14.73 1.79
N GLY A 225 23.72 14.01 2.19
CA GLY A 225 22.70 14.51 3.11
C GLY A 225 21.73 15.52 2.48
N LYS A 226 21.76 15.67 1.15
CA LYS A 226 20.85 16.54 0.40
C LYS A 226 19.55 15.80 0.08
N TRP A 227 18.44 16.54 0.12
CA TRP A 227 17.12 16.02 -0.22
C TRP A 227 17.08 15.59 -1.69
N THR A 228 16.43 14.47 -1.97
CA THR A 228 15.95 14.16 -3.32
C THR A 228 14.61 14.85 -3.58
N ASN A 229 14.21 14.97 -4.84
CA ASN A 229 12.94 15.62 -5.21
C ASN A 229 11.69 14.78 -4.87
N LEU A 230 11.85 13.51 -4.49
CA LEU A 230 10.75 12.60 -4.15
C LEU A 230 10.98 11.94 -2.78
N PRO A 231 9.90 11.64 -2.02
CA PRO A 231 9.98 10.89 -0.77
C PRO A 231 10.24 9.40 -1.00
N ASP A 232 10.57 8.67 0.06
CA ASP A 232 10.46 7.22 0.07
C ASP A 232 9.04 6.84 0.46
N GLU A 233 8.39 6.06 -0.42
CA GLU A 233 7.05 5.52 -0.23
C GLU A 233 7.18 4.03 0.05
N VAL A 234 6.79 3.62 1.26
CA VAL A 234 6.92 2.25 1.74
C VAL A 234 5.52 1.70 2.00
N SER A 235 5.22 0.54 1.42
CA SER A 235 3.96 -0.16 1.64
C SER A 235 4.05 -0.99 2.92
N GLU A 236 3.22 -0.67 3.90
CA GLU A 236 3.13 -1.37 5.18
C GLU A 236 1.75 -2.02 5.31
N CYS A 237 1.68 -3.11 6.09
CA CYS A 237 0.41 -3.63 6.62
C CYS A 237 0.45 -3.60 8.14
N ILE A 238 -0.35 -2.73 8.75
CA ILE A 238 -0.56 -2.73 10.20
C ILE A 238 -1.70 -3.65 10.57
N ILE A 239 -1.54 -4.42 11.63
CA ILE A 239 -2.55 -5.31 12.20
C ILE A 239 -2.60 -5.04 13.69
N ALA A 240 -3.79 -4.89 14.28
CA ALA A 240 -3.95 -4.63 15.70
C ALA A 240 -5.13 -5.39 16.31
N ILE A 241 -4.93 -5.87 17.54
CA ILE A 241 -5.96 -6.42 18.42
C ILE A 241 -5.97 -5.60 19.71
N ALA A 242 -7.14 -5.08 20.07
CA ALA A 242 -7.42 -4.57 21.40
C ALA A 242 -8.55 -5.42 22.00
N ASP A 243 -8.30 -6.06 23.14
CA ASP A 243 -9.27 -6.93 23.81
C ASP A 243 -9.21 -6.62 25.31
N SER A 244 -10.28 -6.05 25.85
CA SER A 244 -10.33 -5.59 27.24
C SER A 244 -10.17 -6.72 28.27
N LYS A 245 -10.40 -7.97 27.85
CA LYS A 245 -10.34 -9.17 28.70
C LYS A 245 -9.04 -9.93 28.53
N ASP A 246 -8.28 -9.67 27.46
CA ASP A 246 -7.01 -10.34 27.18
C ASP A 246 -5.83 -9.62 27.83
N LYS A 247 -5.00 -10.39 28.54
CA LYS A 247 -3.79 -9.88 29.19
C LYS A 247 -2.56 -9.97 28.29
N GLU A 248 -2.61 -10.75 27.20
CA GLU A 248 -1.50 -10.99 26.29
C GLU A 248 -1.88 -10.88 24.79
N PRO A 249 -2.53 -9.78 24.34
CA PRO A 249 -2.98 -9.63 22.96
C PRO A 249 -1.83 -9.70 21.93
N TRP A 250 -0.61 -9.31 22.32
CA TRP A 250 0.56 -9.40 21.45
C TRP A 250 0.93 -10.85 21.08
N ARG A 251 0.62 -11.85 21.93
CA ARG A 251 0.83 -13.27 21.61
C ARG A 251 -0.16 -13.76 20.54
N LYS A 252 -1.40 -13.27 20.57
CA LYS A 252 -2.39 -13.54 19.50
C LYS A 252 -1.90 -12.99 18.17
N ILE A 253 -1.37 -11.76 18.16
CA ILE A 253 -0.74 -11.17 16.97
C ILE A 253 0.46 -12.00 16.50
N LYS A 254 1.37 -12.40 17.41
CA LYS A 254 2.51 -13.24 17.05
C LYS A 254 2.06 -14.55 16.39
N GLY A 255 1.08 -15.23 16.97
CA GLY A 255 0.52 -16.46 16.40
C GLY A 255 -0.18 -16.25 15.05
N LEU A 256 -0.79 -15.08 14.82
CA LEU A 256 -1.35 -14.70 13.52
C LEU A 256 -0.25 -14.51 12.47
N ILE A 257 0.83 -13.79 12.81
CA ILE A 257 1.99 -13.58 11.93
C ILE A 257 2.69 -14.91 11.61
N GLU A 258 2.84 -15.81 12.59
CA GLU A 258 3.41 -17.14 12.36
C GLU A 258 2.53 -17.97 11.41
N GLN A 259 1.21 -17.88 11.51
CA GLN A 259 0.29 -18.51 10.54
C GLN A 259 0.38 -17.90 9.13
N ILE A 260 0.61 -16.58 9.02
CA ILE A 260 0.87 -15.92 7.73
C ILE A 260 2.16 -16.46 7.12
N PHE A 261 3.24 -16.53 7.90
CA PHE A 261 4.52 -17.08 7.45
C PHE A 261 4.37 -18.54 7.01
N GLU A 262 3.65 -19.36 7.77
CA GLU A 262 3.39 -20.76 7.39
C GLU A 262 2.54 -20.86 6.12
N LYS A 263 1.47 -20.06 6.00
CA LYS A 263 0.59 -20.06 4.83
C LYS A 263 1.36 -19.74 3.55
N TYR A 264 2.28 -18.79 3.62
CA TYR A 264 3.06 -18.30 2.49
C TYR A 264 4.50 -18.81 2.46
N ALA A 265 4.75 -19.95 3.13
CA ALA A 265 6.01 -20.70 3.10
C ALA A 265 7.27 -19.87 3.40
N ILE A 266 7.15 -18.90 4.30
CA ILE A 266 8.26 -18.11 4.83
C ILE A 266 8.84 -18.88 6.03
N SER A 267 9.96 -19.56 5.82
CA SER A 267 10.69 -20.31 6.85
C SER A 267 11.98 -19.59 7.28
N ASP A 268 12.64 -20.12 8.30
CA ASP A 268 13.98 -19.71 8.75
C ASP A 268 14.06 -18.24 9.20
N VAL A 269 12.96 -17.74 9.75
CA VAL A 269 12.87 -16.39 10.29
C VAL A 269 13.60 -16.30 11.63
N LYS A 270 14.46 -15.29 11.77
CA LYS A 270 15.16 -14.95 13.00
C LYS A 270 14.35 -13.91 13.77
N TRP A 271 13.93 -14.27 14.98
CA TRP A 271 13.26 -13.36 15.90
C TRP A 271 14.28 -12.64 16.79
N MET A 272 14.15 -11.32 16.93
CA MET A 272 15.00 -10.51 17.80
C MET A 272 14.14 -9.58 18.66
N ARG A 273 14.54 -9.36 19.92
CA ARG A 273 13.84 -8.42 20.81
C ARG A 273 14.02 -6.98 20.34
N VAL A 274 12.94 -6.21 20.40
CA VAL A 274 13.00 -4.76 20.22
C VAL A 274 13.58 -4.14 21.49
N SER A 275 14.74 -3.48 21.38
CA SER A 275 15.46 -2.93 22.56
C SER A 275 15.48 -1.41 22.63
N LYS A 276 15.12 -0.71 21.55
CA LYS A 276 15.19 0.77 21.45
C LYS A 276 14.08 1.32 20.56
N ASP A 277 12.85 1.26 21.05
CA ASP A 277 11.71 1.88 20.40
C ASP A 277 10.70 2.35 21.45
N ASP A 278 10.24 3.59 21.34
CA ASP A 278 9.27 4.20 22.25
C ASP A 278 7.83 3.69 22.02
N ILE A 279 7.54 3.23 20.80
CA ILE A 279 6.21 2.77 20.37
C ILE A 279 5.90 1.41 20.98
N TRP A 280 6.90 0.54 21.08
CA TRP A 280 6.74 -0.83 21.52
C TRP A 280 7.06 -1.00 23.01
N HIS A 281 6.38 -1.94 23.65
CA HIS A 281 6.69 -2.30 25.02
C HIS A 281 8.09 -2.96 25.11
N PRO A 282 9.01 -2.49 25.98
CA PRO A 282 10.43 -2.88 25.98
C PRO A 282 10.70 -4.37 26.27
N GLY A 283 9.74 -5.08 26.86
CA GLY A 283 9.82 -6.51 27.13
C GLY A 283 8.85 -7.40 26.35
N ARG A 284 7.99 -6.83 25.49
CA ARG A 284 6.91 -7.56 24.81
C ARG A 284 6.82 -7.19 23.34
N ALA A 285 7.96 -7.10 22.67
CA ALA A 285 8.04 -6.82 21.25
C ALA A 285 9.25 -7.50 20.62
N VAL A 286 9.04 -7.96 19.39
CA VAL A 286 10.02 -8.68 18.59
C VAL A 286 9.96 -8.24 17.13
N GLN A 287 11.08 -8.39 16.45
CA GLN A 287 11.23 -8.21 15.02
C GLN A 287 11.57 -9.54 14.39
N ALA A 288 11.00 -9.80 13.23
CA ALA A 288 11.27 -11.00 12.44
C ALA A 288 12.08 -10.64 11.19
N TYR A 289 13.24 -11.28 11.06
CA TYR A 289 14.18 -11.06 9.96
C TYR A 289 14.35 -12.31 9.11
N LYS A 290 14.51 -12.13 7.81
CA LYS A 290 14.95 -13.18 6.88
C LYS A 290 16.03 -12.60 5.98
N ASP A 291 17.17 -13.28 5.90
CA ASP A 291 18.34 -12.84 5.14
C ASP A 291 18.71 -11.37 5.41
N ASP A 292 18.72 -11.00 6.69
CA ASP A 292 18.95 -9.65 7.23
C ASP A 292 17.93 -8.55 6.82
N GLN A 293 16.87 -8.91 6.09
CA GLN A 293 15.74 -8.02 5.80
C GLN A 293 14.67 -8.12 6.90
N LEU A 294 14.16 -6.97 7.35
CA LEU A 294 13.07 -6.89 8.31
C LEU A 294 11.76 -7.21 7.60
N LEU A 295 11.03 -8.22 8.06
CA LEU A 295 9.72 -8.57 7.50
C LEU A 295 8.56 -7.98 8.31
N VAL A 296 8.72 -7.93 9.62
CA VAL A 296 7.66 -7.49 10.54
C VAL A 296 8.24 -7.06 11.88
N THR A 297 7.70 -5.98 12.43
CA THR A 297 7.83 -5.65 13.84
C THR A 297 6.50 -5.91 14.52
N LEU A 298 6.47 -6.68 15.62
CA LEU A 298 5.25 -6.95 16.36
C LEU A 298 5.46 -6.92 17.86
N GLY A 299 4.41 -6.62 18.60
CA GLY A 299 4.47 -6.56 20.05
C GLY A 299 3.26 -5.91 20.68
N GLU A 300 3.37 -5.66 21.98
CA GLU A 300 2.43 -4.82 22.71
C GLU A 300 2.83 -3.36 22.54
N ILE A 301 1.85 -2.49 22.28
CA ILE A 301 2.06 -1.04 22.24
C ILE A 301 2.42 -0.53 23.63
N SER A 302 3.35 0.42 23.72
CA SER A 302 3.88 0.88 24.99
C SER A 302 2.82 1.64 25.82
N PRO A 303 2.88 1.58 27.16
CA PRO A 303 1.89 2.22 28.03
C PRO A 303 1.75 3.73 27.78
N LYS A 304 2.85 4.39 27.38
CA LYS A 304 2.89 5.80 27.00
C LYS A 304 1.89 6.13 25.88
N TYR A 305 1.82 5.28 24.85
CA TYR A 305 0.90 5.47 23.73
C TYR A 305 -0.52 5.09 24.12
N ILE A 306 -0.70 3.98 24.84
CA ILE A 306 -2.02 3.58 25.37
C ILE A 306 -2.67 4.72 26.17
N GLU A 307 -1.90 5.35 27.06
CA GLU A 307 -2.36 6.49 27.86
C GLU A 307 -2.64 7.74 27.00
N ALA A 308 -1.74 8.08 26.07
CA ALA A 308 -1.89 9.26 25.20
C ALA A 308 -3.15 9.19 24.31
N PHE A 309 -3.51 7.98 23.87
CA PHE A 309 -4.72 7.71 23.07
C PHE A 309 -5.95 7.39 23.93
N LYS A 310 -5.81 7.30 25.28
CA LYS A 310 -6.88 6.94 26.22
C LYS A 310 -7.55 5.61 25.88
N ILE A 311 -6.74 4.60 25.55
CA ILE A 311 -7.23 3.25 25.26
C ILE A 311 -7.30 2.47 26.58
N GLU A 312 -8.44 1.83 26.85
CA GLU A 312 -8.67 1.09 28.10
C GLU A 312 -8.01 -0.29 28.12
N ALA A 313 -7.86 -0.91 26.94
CA ALA A 313 -7.28 -2.23 26.76
C ALA A 313 -5.78 -2.17 26.43
N ARG A 314 -5.08 -3.30 26.63
CA ARG A 314 -3.76 -3.49 26.01
C ARG A 314 -3.95 -3.71 24.51
N VAL A 315 -3.02 -3.20 23.71
CA VAL A 315 -3.04 -3.34 22.25
C VAL A 315 -1.85 -4.19 21.82
N GLY A 316 -2.12 -5.34 21.21
CA GLY A 316 -1.13 -6.07 20.43
C GLY A 316 -1.17 -5.58 18.99
N ALA A 317 -0.01 -5.30 18.39
CA ALA A 317 0.08 -4.86 17.01
C ALA A 317 1.25 -5.51 16.26
N ALA A 318 1.14 -5.54 14.93
CA ALA A 318 2.21 -5.89 14.00
C ALA A 318 2.23 -4.88 12.85
N VAL A 319 3.43 -4.52 12.40
CA VAL A 319 3.67 -3.76 11.16
C VAL A 319 4.50 -4.65 10.25
N VAL A 320 3.90 -5.09 9.15
CA VAL A 320 4.53 -5.93 8.12
C VAL A 320 5.08 -5.03 7.03
N GLU A 321 6.36 -5.19 6.72
CA GLU A 321 7.02 -4.53 5.59
C GLU A 321 6.64 -5.30 4.32
N LEU A 322 5.63 -4.81 3.57
CA LEU A 322 5.01 -5.61 2.50
C LEU A 322 6.01 -5.96 1.40
N ARG A 323 6.90 -5.05 1.05
CA ARG A 323 7.88 -5.27 -0.02
C ARG A 323 8.84 -6.41 0.30
N GLU A 324 9.45 -6.35 1.48
CA GLU A 324 10.38 -7.36 1.99
C GLU A 324 9.65 -8.69 2.22
N PHE A 325 8.43 -8.64 2.76
CA PHE A 325 7.58 -9.82 2.90
C PHE A 325 7.34 -10.54 1.56
N ILE A 326 7.00 -9.79 0.51
CA ILE A 326 6.68 -10.33 -0.82
C ILE A 326 7.88 -11.03 -1.45
N GLU A 327 9.09 -10.50 -1.26
CA GLU A 327 10.33 -11.10 -1.81
C GLU A 327 10.50 -12.57 -1.38
N PHE A 328 10.05 -12.92 -0.18
CA PHE A 328 10.17 -14.27 0.37
C PHE A 328 8.89 -15.11 0.29
N ALA A 329 7.74 -14.48 0.06
CA ALA A 329 6.45 -15.14 0.10
C ALA A 329 6.25 -16.06 -1.11
N LYS A 330 5.78 -17.29 -0.86
CA LYS A 330 5.58 -18.33 -1.88
C LYS A 330 4.24 -19.03 -1.69
N LEU A 331 3.57 -19.35 -2.80
CA LEU A 331 2.36 -20.18 -2.78
C LEU A 331 2.66 -21.68 -2.83
N HIS A 332 3.82 -22.07 -3.34
CA HIS A 332 4.17 -23.48 -3.46
C HIS A 332 4.67 -24.01 -2.11
N LYS A 333 3.98 -25.02 -1.59
CA LYS A 333 4.47 -25.85 -0.50
C LYS A 333 5.01 -27.14 -1.09
N SER A 334 6.22 -27.53 -0.70
CA SER A 334 6.76 -28.83 -1.06
C SER A 334 5.98 -29.92 -0.32
N TYR A 335 5.53 -30.95 -1.04
CA TYR A 335 4.89 -32.12 -0.44
C TYR A 335 5.87 -32.86 0.47
N LYS A 336 5.50 -33.06 1.73
CA LYS A 336 6.17 -33.99 2.64
C LYS A 336 5.24 -35.18 2.88
N PRO A 337 5.66 -36.42 2.61
CA PRO A 337 4.83 -37.59 2.88
C PRO A 337 4.56 -37.71 4.39
N PRO A 338 3.37 -38.18 4.79
CA PRO A 338 3.09 -38.47 6.19
C PRO A 338 4.02 -39.59 6.70
N MET A 339 4.33 -39.57 7.99
CA MET A 339 5.17 -40.58 8.62
C MET A 339 4.48 -41.96 8.52
N PRO A 340 5.13 -42.98 7.94
CA PRO A 340 4.54 -44.32 7.81
C PRO A 340 4.55 -45.13 9.11
N TYR A 341 5.33 -44.71 10.10
CA TYR A 341 5.48 -45.38 11.40
C TYR A 341 4.99 -44.48 12.55
N PRO A 342 4.57 -45.06 13.70
CA PRO A 342 4.08 -44.29 14.84
C PRO A 342 5.13 -43.34 15.41
N GLU A 343 4.68 -42.14 15.77
CA GLU A 343 5.47 -41.15 16.52
C GLU A 343 5.34 -41.37 18.02
N SER A 344 6.40 -41.06 18.77
CA SER A 344 6.40 -41.06 20.24
C SER A 344 6.52 -39.64 20.77
N LYS A 345 5.65 -39.29 21.72
CA LYS A 345 5.74 -38.02 22.47
C LYS A 345 6.38 -38.27 23.82
N ARG A 346 7.33 -37.40 24.20
CA ARG A 346 8.05 -37.45 25.47
C ARG A 346 8.14 -36.06 26.07
N ASP A 347 7.99 -35.98 27.38
CA ASP A 347 8.06 -34.72 28.10
C ASP A 347 9.47 -34.55 28.64
N LEU A 348 10.06 -33.38 28.40
CA LEU A 348 11.38 -33.03 28.88
C LEU A 348 11.30 -31.73 29.69
N ALA A 349 11.67 -31.80 30.96
CA ALA A 349 11.78 -30.65 31.85
C ALA A 349 13.24 -30.41 32.20
N ILE A 350 13.77 -29.26 31.78
CA ILE A 350 15.15 -28.85 32.08
C ILE A 350 15.18 -27.54 32.84
N VAL A 351 16.19 -27.38 33.69
CA VAL A 351 16.49 -26.17 34.44
C VAL A 351 17.66 -25.46 33.75
N VAL A 352 17.45 -24.20 33.38
CA VAL A 352 18.40 -23.35 32.66
C VAL A 352 18.44 -21.96 33.27
N ASP A 353 19.47 -21.18 32.93
CA ASP A 353 19.53 -19.77 33.34
C ASP A 353 18.34 -18.98 32.77
N GLU A 354 17.86 -18.01 33.54
CA GLU A 354 16.66 -17.24 33.21
C GLU A 354 16.74 -16.53 31.85
N GLY A 355 17.95 -16.09 31.48
CA GLY A 355 18.22 -15.41 30.20
C GLY A 355 18.15 -16.29 28.96
N VAL A 356 18.17 -17.62 29.10
CA VAL A 356 18.15 -18.54 27.95
C VAL A 356 16.79 -18.50 27.27
N GLU A 357 16.74 -18.22 25.96
CA GLU A 357 15.49 -18.16 25.24
C GLU A 357 14.98 -19.56 24.86
N TYR A 358 13.65 -19.75 24.88
CA TYR A 358 13.05 -21.03 24.49
C TYR A 358 13.45 -21.43 23.06
N ARG A 359 13.53 -20.47 22.13
CA ARG A 359 13.91 -20.73 20.74
C ARG A 359 15.33 -21.30 20.62
N ASP A 360 16.24 -20.88 21.48
CA ASP A 360 17.61 -21.41 21.49
C ASP A 360 17.63 -22.87 21.99
N LEU A 361 16.80 -23.20 22.98
CA LEU A 361 16.60 -24.57 23.44
C LEU A 361 15.97 -25.46 22.36
N GLU A 362 14.87 -24.98 21.76
CA GLU A 362 14.16 -25.66 20.68
C GLU A 362 15.10 -26.00 19.52
N LEU A 363 15.90 -25.02 19.06
CA LEU A 363 16.87 -25.22 17.98
C LEU A 363 18.01 -26.16 18.37
N ALA A 364 18.46 -26.15 19.63
CA ALA A 364 19.48 -27.07 20.09
C ALA A 364 18.96 -28.52 20.12
N ILE A 365 17.72 -28.72 20.59
CA ILE A 365 17.08 -30.04 20.65
C ILE A 365 16.79 -30.56 19.24
N LEU A 366 16.19 -29.76 18.36
CA LEU A 366 15.90 -30.16 16.98
C LEU A 366 17.17 -30.54 16.18
N ARG A 367 18.32 -29.97 16.54
CA ARG A 367 19.61 -30.26 15.89
C ARG A 367 20.38 -31.39 16.55
N ALA A 368 19.93 -31.90 17.69
CA ALA A 368 20.61 -32.97 18.39
C ALA A 368 20.46 -34.30 17.64
N ASP A 369 19.28 -34.57 17.09
CA ASP A 369 18.99 -35.78 16.35
C ASP A 369 17.89 -35.56 15.29
N GLU A 370 18.10 -36.08 14.07
CA GLU A 370 17.16 -35.94 12.94
C GLU A 370 15.79 -36.63 13.17
N ARG A 371 15.72 -37.56 14.12
CA ARG A 371 14.49 -38.26 14.52
C ARG A 371 13.59 -37.38 15.37
N ILE A 372 14.08 -36.23 15.86
CA ILE A 372 13.26 -35.25 16.57
C ILE A 372 12.49 -34.42 15.54
N LEU A 373 11.19 -34.66 15.47
CA LEU A 373 10.31 -34.08 14.46
C LEU A 373 9.74 -32.72 14.89
N ASN A 374 9.51 -32.54 16.19
CA ASN A 374 8.91 -31.33 16.75
C ASN A 374 9.27 -31.16 18.22
N VAL A 375 9.37 -29.90 18.68
CA VAL A 375 9.58 -29.53 20.08
C VAL A 375 8.59 -28.42 20.42
N GLU A 376 7.68 -28.69 21.33
CA GLU A 376 6.63 -27.76 21.73
C GLU A 376 6.84 -27.29 23.16
N TRP A 377 6.76 -25.99 23.38
CA TRP A 377 6.77 -25.41 24.72
C TRP A 377 5.47 -25.76 25.45
N PHE A 378 5.60 -26.28 26.67
CA PHE A 378 4.45 -26.63 27.51
C PHE A 378 4.31 -25.70 28.72
N ASP A 379 5.38 -25.49 29.49
CA ASP A 379 5.35 -24.66 30.70
C ASP A 379 6.71 -24.03 31.01
N THR A 380 6.69 -22.90 31.73
CA THR A 380 7.88 -22.31 32.35
C THR A 380 7.60 -22.03 33.83
N TYR A 381 8.35 -22.68 34.72
CA TYR A 381 8.21 -22.51 36.15
C TYR A 381 9.40 -21.77 36.76
N GLN A 382 9.10 -20.69 37.47
CA GLN A 382 10.02 -19.94 38.33
C GLN A 382 9.38 -19.86 39.72
N GLY A 383 10.03 -20.44 40.72
CA GLY A 383 9.43 -20.49 42.05
C GLY A 383 10.16 -21.42 43.02
N LYS A 384 9.47 -21.75 44.11
CA LYS A 384 10.03 -22.54 45.21
C LYS A 384 10.53 -23.91 44.71
N GLY A 385 11.82 -24.17 44.86
CA GLY A 385 12.46 -25.42 44.40
C GLY A 385 13.28 -25.28 43.12
N VAL A 386 13.29 -24.11 42.47
CA VAL A 386 14.24 -23.76 41.41
C VAL A 386 15.24 -22.75 41.98
N VAL A 387 16.53 -22.92 41.67
CA VAL A 387 17.59 -22.01 42.12
C VAL A 387 17.34 -20.60 41.59
N GLU A 388 17.59 -19.58 42.42
CA GLU A 388 17.46 -18.18 42.03
C GLU A 388 18.32 -17.87 40.78
N GLY A 389 17.75 -17.14 39.82
CA GLY A 389 18.38 -16.89 38.52
C GLY A 389 18.23 -18.01 37.48
N LYS A 390 17.62 -19.15 37.85
CA LYS A 390 17.25 -20.23 36.91
C LYS A 390 15.72 -20.32 36.73
N LYS A 391 15.33 -20.97 35.64
CA LYS A 391 13.93 -21.34 35.34
C LYS A 391 13.86 -22.78 34.87
N SER A 392 12.75 -23.45 35.16
CA SER A 392 12.45 -24.75 34.57
C SER A 392 11.59 -24.56 33.33
N VAL A 393 12.01 -25.15 32.21
CA VAL A 393 11.26 -25.16 30.94
C VAL A 393 10.83 -26.59 30.66
N ALA A 394 9.53 -26.79 30.50
CA ALA A 394 8.94 -28.08 30.14
C ALA A 394 8.52 -28.07 28.67
N MET A 395 8.85 -29.15 27.96
CA MET A 395 8.65 -29.27 26.52
C MET A 395 8.12 -30.65 26.14
N HIS A 396 7.27 -30.71 25.12
CA HIS A 396 6.91 -31.96 24.46
C HIS A 396 7.81 -32.18 23.26
N ILE A 397 8.50 -33.32 23.22
CA ILE A 397 9.37 -33.72 22.11
C ILE A 397 8.66 -34.82 21.35
N THR A 398 8.44 -34.60 20.06
CA THR A 398 7.89 -35.62 19.16
C THR A 398 9.04 -36.28 18.40
N ILE A 399 9.17 -37.59 18.55
CA ILE A 399 10.25 -38.39 17.99
C ILE A 399 9.65 -39.44 17.05
N GLY A 400 10.22 -39.61 15.86
CA GLY A 400 9.77 -40.60 14.89
C GLY A 400 10.83 -40.95 13.85
N SER A 401 10.55 -41.97 13.05
CA SER A 401 11.41 -42.39 11.95
C SER A 401 10.58 -42.75 10.73
N ALA A 402 11.05 -42.34 9.54
CA ALA A 402 10.41 -42.66 8.27
C ALA A 402 10.68 -44.11 7.83
N GLU A 403 11.59 -44.82 8.50
CA GLU A 403 12.09 -46.13 8.08
C GLU A 403 11.60 -47.29 8.95
N LYS A 404 11.34 -47.04 10.24
CA LYS A 404 10.90 -48.07 11.19
C LYS A 404 10.19 -47.49 12.41
N THR A 405 9.47 -48.35 13.11
CA THR A 405 9.01 -48.06 14.48
C THR A 405 10.21 -48.02 15.43
N LEU A 406 10.37 -46.92 16.17
CA LEU A 406 11.44 -46.78 17.15
C LEU A 406 11.15 -47.59 18.41
N THR A 407 12.18 -48.27 18.92
CA THR A 407 12.12 -48.95 20.22
C THR A 407 12.29 -47.96 21.37
N SER A 408 11.87 -48.33 22.59
CA SER A 408 12.04 -47.46 23.76
C SER A 408 13.50 -47.06 24.00
N GLN A 409 14.43 -48.00 23.81
CA GLN A 409 15.87 -47.72 23.97
C GLN A 409 16.39 -46.69 22.97
N GLU A 410 15.90 -46.72 21.73
CA GLU A 410 16.28 -45.72 20.71
C GLU A 410 15.68 -44.35 21.04
N ILE A 411 14.45 -44.30 21.55
CA ILE A 411 13.81 -43.06 21.99
C ILE A 411 14.57 -42.45 23.18
N ASP A 412 14.96 -43.27 24.15
CA ASP A 412 15.72 -42.82 25.32
C ASP A 412 17.09 -42.27 24.89
N GLY A 413 17.77 -42.92 23.95
CA GLY A 413 19.02 -42.41 23.37
C GLY A 413 18.86 -41.04 22.69
N VAL A 414 17.80 -40.83 21.90
CA VAL A 414 17.50 -39.53 21.28
C VAL A 414 17.29 -38.43 22.34
N LEU A 415 16.63 -38.77 23.45
CA LEU A 415 16.43 -37.82 24.56
C LEU A 415 17.74 -37.51 25.29
N GLU A 416 18.62 -38.50 25.46
CA GLU A 416 19.96 -38.30 26.03
C GLU A 416 20.80 -37.36 25.16
N ASP A 417 20.76 -37.52 23.84
CA ASP A 417 21.46 -36.62 22.89
C ASP A 417 20.92 -35.18 22.97
N ALA A 418 19.59 -35.02 23.03
CA ALA A 418 18.94 -33.72 23.22
C ALA A 418 19.33 -33.06 24.56
N LEU A 419 19.38 -33.85 25.64
CA LEU A 419 19.82 -33.39 26.96
C LEU A 419 21.29 -32.98 26.95
N LEU A 420 22.15 -33.75 26.31
CA LEU A 420 23.57 -33.45 26.18
C LEU A 420 23.78 -32.13 25.43
N ALA A 421 23.08 -31.92 24.31
CA ALA A 421 23.14 -30.68 23.55
C ALA A 421 22.73 -29.45 24.37
N CYS A 422 21.66 -29.58 25.18
CA CYS A 422 21.23 -28.52 26.09
C CYS A 422 22.23 -28.29 27.24
N LYS A 423 22.82 -29.36 27.78
CA LYS A 423 23.82 -29.28 28.85
C LYS A 423 25.10 -28.59 28.39
N GLU A 424 25.60 -28.94 27.21
CA GLU A 424 26.83 -28.35 26.65
C GLU A 424 26.66 -26.87 26.30
N LYS A 425 25.51 -26.48 25.73
CA LYS A 425 25.29 -25.09 25.26
C LYS A 425 24.77 -24.16 26.33
N PHE A 426 23.92 -24.64 27.24
CA PHE A 426 23.16 -23.81 28.16
C PHE A 426 23.33 -24.20 29.63
N SER A 427 24.26 -25.12 29.93
CA SER A 427 24.44 -25.68 31.28
C SER A 427 23.12 -26.21 31.86
N ALA A 428 22.27 -26.77 30.99
CA ALA A 428 20.96 -27.29 31.36
C ALA A 428 21.09 -28.52 32.27
N GLU A 429 20.22 -28.60 33.27
CA GLU A 429 20.11 -29.72 34.20
C GLU A 429 18.72 -30.35 34.09
N LEU A 430 18.63 -31.67 34.05
CA LEU A 430 17.33 -32.34 34.11
C LEU A 430 16.66 -32.02 35.46
N ARG A 431 15.38 -31.65 35.43
CA ARG A 431 14.63 -31.28 36.64
C ARG A 431 14.31 -32.47 37.54
#